data_AF-A0A1I0F6M2-F1
#
_entry.id   AF-A0A1I0F6M2-F1
#
_cell.length_a   1.000
_cell.length_b   1.000
_cell.length_c   1.000
_cell.angle_alpha   90.00
_cell.angle_beta   90.00
_cell.angle_gamma   90.00
#
_symmetry.space_group_name_H-M   'P 1'
#
loop_
_entity.id
_entity.type
_entity.pdbx_description
1 polymer ?
#
loop_
_entity_poly.entity_id
_entity_poly.type
_entity_poly.pdbx_seq_one_letter_code
_entity_poly.pdbx_strand_id
1 'polypeptide(L)'
;MGHLKAAAQRGDAVSLSHLVITAVDTTSQGDAGDSIAYFWAADPCFPQEGLYVDKYYTDTPGTYVPQLGDEITLEGLYRQYSADASDANQGRHAYRPVIKSDFRLGVPGVTGKVNILKTGTVSPPQDVTVPAGFGNASGGAVQANPQYAGARVHIPGPLTLTNPNPTALRRVANDPEDTRFNGFEVTGGVLVNDYKTYGQTQDGGTPRCDWRGVALDGGSVSFPNGIRGVWDTYSTAYQDAGVVPGTSAQYTYILYPQDCATDLSGASP
;
A
#
# COMPACT_ATOMS: atom_id res chain seq x y z
N MET A 1 13.38 -10.13 -5.81
CA MET A 1 13.35 -8.95 -4.91
C MET A 1 13.45 -9.34 -3.42
N GLY A 2 13.16 -10.58 -3.04
CA GLY A 2 13.25 -11.07 -1.66
C GLY A 2 14.65 -10.93 -1.07
N HIS A 3 15.70 -11.28 -1.84
CA HIS A 3 17.08 -11.07 -1.41
C HIS A 3 17.41 -9.58 -1.16
N LEU A 4 16.91 -8.69 -2.02
CA LEU A 4 17.08 -7.24 -1.83
C LEU A 4 16.49 -6.81 -0.49
N LYS A 5 15.23 -7.20 -0.19
CA LYS A 5 14.58 -6.84 1.07
C LYS A 5 15.24 -7.43 2.31
N ALA A 6 15.91 -8.58 2.17
CA ALA A 6 16.56 -9.27 3.28
C ALA A 6 17.97 -8.74 3.58
N ALA A 7 18.70 -8.29 2.56
CA ALA A 7 20.13 -8.00 2.68
C ALA A 7 20.49 -6.52 2.48
N ALA A 8 19.72 -5.77 1.69
CA ALA A 8 20.07 -4.40 1.34
C ALA A 8 19.98 -3.46 2.54
N GLN A 9 20.93 -2.53 2.59
CA GLN A 9 21.01 -1.48 3.57
C GLN A 9 20.45 -0.17 3.00
N ARG A 10 20.03 0.72 3.90
CA ARG A 10 19.57 2.06 3.51
C ARG A 10 20.69 2.78 2.74
N GLY A 11 20.39 3.21 1.52
CA GLY A 11 21.34 3.89 0.64
C GLY A 11 22.01 3.00 -0.40
N ASP A 12 21.79 1.68 -0.36
CA ASP A 12 22.31 0.78 -1.40
C ASP A 12 21.73 1.15 -2.76
N ALA A 13 22.58 1.23 -3.78
CA ALA A 13 22.14 1.40 -5.16
C ALA A 13 21.47 0.10 -5.65
N VAL A 14 20.32 0.25 -6.29
CA VAL A 14 19.51 -0.85 -6.80
C VAL A 14 19.27 -0.66 -8.28
N SER A 15 19.40 -1.74 -9.04
CA SER A 15 18.95 -1.84 -10.43
C SER A 15 18.15 -3.12 -10.58
N LEU A 16 16.91 -2.98 -11.06
CA LEU A 16 15.96 -4.07 -11.25
C LEU A 16 15.37 -3.95 -12.65
N SER A 17 15.29 -5.07 -13.37
CA SER A 17 14.70 -5.14 -14.70
C SER A 17 13.46 -6.03 -14.69
N HIS A 18 12.61 -5.89 -15.70
CA HIS A 18 11.40 -6.70 -15.87
C HIS A 18 10.41 -6.59 -14.70
N LEU A 19 10.34 -5.43 -14.05
CA LEU A 19 9.30 -5.15 -13.07
C LEU A 19 8.02 -4.77 -13.79
N VAL A 20 6.89 -5.29 -13.34
CA VAL A 20 5.56 -4.91 -13.83
C VAL A 20 4.80 -4.17 -12.74
N ILE A 21 4.22 -3.02 -13.10
CA ILE A 21 3.40 -2.24 -12.18
C ILE A 21 2.10 -2.98 -11.88
N THR A 22 1.88 -3.28 -10.60
CA THR A 22 0.74 -4.06 -10.12
C THR A 22 -0.34 -3.18 -9.50
N ALA A 23 0.04 -2.04 -8.92
CA ALA A 23 -0.89 -1.09 -8.32
C ALA A 23 -0.28 0.31 -8.34
N VAL A 24 -1.11 1.34 -8.52
CA VAL A 24 -0.67 2.75 -8.48
C VAL A 24 -1.30 3.39 -7.27
N ASP A 25 -0.53 3.76 -6.25
CA ASP A 25 -1.04 4.37 -5.02
C ASP A 25 -1.61 5.76 -5.30
N THR A 26 -0.75 6.69 -5.75
CA THR A 26 -1.10 8.08 -6.00
C THR A 26 -0.15 8.66 -7.04
N THR A 27 -0.69 9.53 -7.89
CA THR A 27 0.09 10.34 -8.84
C THR A 27 -0.31 11.80 -8.69
N SER A 28 0.66 12.70 -8.83
CA SER A 28 0.41 14.14 -8.85
C SER A 28 1.36 14.79 -9.85
N GLN A 29 0.82 15.63 -10.73
CA GLN A 29 1.61 16.38 -11.68
C GLN A 29 1.83 17.81 -11.15
N GLY A 30 3.08 18.27 -11.18
CA GLY A 30 3.43 19.66 -10.88
C GLY A 30 3.26 20.55 -12.11
N ASP A 31 3.32 21.86 -11.91
CA ASP A 31 3.07 22.86 -12.97
C ASP A 31 4.05 22.76 -14.15
N ALA A 32 5.26 22.25 -13.92
CA ALA A 32 6.28 22.04 -14.94
C ALA A 32 6.05 20.75 -15.79
N GLY A 33 5.00 19.98 -15.48
CA GLY A 33 4.69 18.71 -16.15
C GLY A 33 5.35 17.48 -15.53
N ASP A 34 6.31 17.66 -14.63
CA ASP A 34 6.92 16.59 -13.86
C ASP A 34 5.91 15.95 -12.89
N SER A 35 6.07 14.66 -12.63
CA SER A 35 5.15 13.86 -11.83
C SER A 35 5.80 13.31 -10.57
N ILE A 36 5.10 13.42 -9.44
CA ILE A 36 5.28 12.51 -8.30
C ILE A 36 4.43 11.28 -8.57
N ALA A 37 5.01 10.11 -8.34
CA ALA A 37 4.29 8.86 -8.46
C ALA A 37 4.70 7.88 -7.37
N TYR A 38 3.69 7.28 -6.76
CA TYR A 38 3.87 6.20 -5.82
C TYR A 38 3.13 4.97 -6.32
N PHE A 39 3.81 3.84 -6.40
CA PHE A 39 3.24 2.64 -7.00
C PHE A 39 3.95 1.37 -6.51
N TRP A 40 3.28 0.24 -6.66
CA TRP A 40 3.84 -1.07 -6.44
C TRP A 40 4.19 -1.73 -7.76
N ALA A 41 5.31 -2.43 -7.77
CA ALA A 41 5.74 -3.24 -8.90
C ALA A 41 6.23 -4.61 -8.41
N ALA A 42 6.10 -5.62 -9.25
CA ALA A 42 6.61 -6.96 -8.99
C ALA A 42 7.24 -7.54 -10.25
N ASP A 43 8.23 -8.40 -10.07
CA ASP A 43 8.68 -9.33 -11.11
C ASP A 43 7.55 -10.35 -11.34
N PRO A 44 7.05 -10.49 -12.58
CA PRO A 44 6.00 -11.46 -12.89
C PRO A 44 6.32 -12.91 -12.54
N CYS A 45 7.60 -13.28 -12.48
CA CYS A 45 8.05 -14.61 -12.06
C CYS A 45 7.96 -14.81 -10.55
N PHE A 46 7.91 -13.72 -9.77
CA PHE A 46 7.86 -13.71 -8.31
C PHE A 46 6.77 -12.74 -7.81
N PRO A 47 5.48 -12.98 -8.13
CA PRO A 47 4.39 -12.04 -7.84
C PRO A 47 4.14 -11.81 -6.35
N GLN A 48 4.65 -12.71 -5.50
CA GLN A 48 4.61 -12.60 -4.04
C GLN A 48 5.60 -11.55 -3.49
N GLU A 49 6.56 -11.08 -4.29
CA GLU A 49 7.65 -10.22 -3.83
C GLU A 49 7.55 -8.76 -4.29
N GLY A 50 6.38 -8.12 -4.18
CA GLY A 50 6.22 -6.75 -4.68
C GLY A 50 7.04 -5.69 -3.91
N LEU A 51 7.46 -4.62 -4.58
CA LEU A 51 8.17 -3.49 -3.97
C LEU A 51 7.38 -2.20 -4.16
N TYR A 52 7.66 -1.20 -3.33
CA TYR A 52 7.10 0.13 -3.48
C TYR A 52 8.13 1.08 -4.09
N VAL A 53 7.69 1.93 -5.00
CA VAL A 53 8.51 2.97 -5.64
C VAL A 53 7.99 4.34 -5.22
N ASP A 54 8.90 5.20 -4.79
CA ASP A 54 8.66 6.62 -4.49
C ASP A 54 9.45 7.45 -5.50
N LYS A 55 8.74 7.90 -6.54
CA LYS A 55 9.26 8.77 -7.59
C LYS A 55 8.90 10.22 -7.27
N TYR A 56 9.90 11.08 -7.26
CA TYR A 56 9.78 12.53 -7.06
C TYR A 56 9.90 13.32 -8.37
N TYR A 57 9.62 14.63 -8.31
CA TYR A 57 9.67 15.51 -9.49
C TYR A 57 11.07 15.59 -10.13
N THR A 58 12.13 15.41 -9.34
CA THR A 58 13.52 15.48 -9.81
C THR A 58 14.04 14.19 -10.45
N ASP A 59 13.27 13.11 -10.38
CA ASP A 59 13.61 11.78 -10.89
C ASP A 59 13.36 11.65 -12.39
N THR A 60 13.97 10.64 -13.02
CA THR A 60 13.97 10.48 -14.48
C THR A 60 13.06 9.32 -14.90
N PRO A 61 12.23 9.46 -15.94
CA PRO A 61 11.81 10.70 -16.58
C PRO A 61 10.97 11.53 -15.61
N GLY A 62 11.14 12.85 -15.66
CA GLY A 62 10.32 13.76 -14.86
C GLY A 62 8.82 13.54 -15.10
N THR A 63 8.43 13.34 -16.36
CA THR A 63 7.05 13.17 -16.83
C THR A 63 6.46 11.76 -16.68
N TYR A 64 7.21 10.78 -16.16
CA TYR A 64 6.70 9.41 -16.09
C TYR A 64 5.52 9.27 -15.12
N VAL A 65 4.40 8.79 -15.64
CA VAL A 65 3.19 8.45 -14.88
C VAL A 65 2.95 6.94 -15.01
N PRO A 66 2.96 6.18 -13.90
CA PRO A 66 2.82 4.73 -13.94
C PRO A 66 1.41 4.31 -14.38
N GLN A 67 1.32 3.25 -15.16
CA GLN A 67 0.06 2.56 -15.49
C GLN A 67 0.13 1.10 -15.09
N LEU A 68 -1.00 0.50 -14.74
CA LEU A 68 -1.08 -0.94 -14.49
C LEU A 68 -0.59 -1.71 -15.72
N GLY A 69 0.32 -2.67 -15.49
CA GLY A 69 0.87 -3.49 -16.57
C GLY A 69 2.05 -2.86 -17.32
N ASP A 70 2.46 -1.64 -16.98
CA ASP A 70 3.75 -1.12 -17.46
C ASP A 70 4.87 -2.05 -17.02
N GLU A 71 5.68 -2.50 -17.99
CA GLU A 71 6.94 -3.17 -17.71
C GLU A 71 8.06 -2.12 -17.69
N ILE A 72 8.88 -2.15 -16.64
CA ILE A 72 9.91 -1.16 -16.38
C ILE A 72 11.25 -1.80 -16.00
N THR A 73 12.32 -1.11 -16.35
CA THR A 73 13.60 -1.17 -15.63
C THR A 73 13.66 0.01 -14.66
N LEU A 74 14.07 -0.26 -13.43
CA LEU A 74 14.07 0.65 -12.31
C LEU A 74 15.47 0.72 -11.70
N GLU A 75 15.99 1.92 -11.59
CA GLU A 75 17.17 2.21 -10.77
C GLU A 75 16.78 3.18 -9.65
N GLY A 76 17.49 3.09 -8.53
CA GLY A 76 17.33 4.02 -7.42
C GLY A 76 18.13 3.58 -6.21
N LEU A 77 17.76 4.11 -5.05
CA LEU A 77 18.35 3.79 -3.76
C LEU A 77 17.36 2.99 -2.94
N TYR A 78 17.86 1.95 -2.27
CA TYR A 78 17.08 1.19 -1.33
C TYR A 78 16.88 2.00 -0.05
N ARG A 79 15.63 2.19 0.32
CA ARG A 79 15.25 2.71 1.63
C ARG A 79 14.74 1.55 2.46
N GLN A 80 15.61 1.08 3.35
CA GLN A 80 15.21 0.18 4.42
C GLN A 80 14.25 0.92 5.35
N TYR A 81 13.38 0.14 6.00
CA TYR A 81 12.56 0.58 7.12
C TYR A 81 13.26 1.61 8.03
N SER A 82 12.56 2.71 8.37
CA SER A 82 13.00 3.72 9.34
C SER A 82 11.92 3.97 10.39
N ALA A 83 12.26 3.77 11.67
CA ALA A 83 11.34 3.92 12.81
C ALA A 83 10.88 5.37 13.04
N ASP A 84 11.75 6.34 12.74
CA ASP A 84 11.48 7.77 12.86
C ASP A 84 10.68 8.32 11.66
N ALA A 85 10.63 7.56 10.55
CA ALA A 85 9.92 7.87 9.32
C ALA A 85 10.11 9.31 8.81
N SER A 86 11.21 9.97 9.17
CA SER A 86 11.51 11.37 8.85
C SER A 86 11.63 11.61 7.33
N ASP A 87 11.86 10.53 6.60
CA ASP A 87 12.01 10.44 5.16
C ASP A 87 10.75 9.96 4.42
N ALA A 88 9.69 9.60 5.15
CA ALA A 88 8.43 9.15 4.59
C ALA A 88 7.50 10.35 4.34
N ASN A 89 6.93 10.42 3.14
CA ASN A 89 5.99 11.48 2.79
C ASN A 89 4.60 11.29 3.44
N GLN A 90 4.31 10.08 3.95
CA GLN A 90 3.07 9.75 4.65
C GLN A 90 3.31 8.68 5.73
N GLY A 91 2.63 8.79 6.86
CA GLY A 91 2.80 7.86 7.99
C GLY A 91 2.56 6.39 7.66
N ARG A 92 1.65 6.11 6.72
CA ARG A 92 1.37 4.74 6.25
C ARG A 92 2.52 4.11 5.44
N HIS A 93 3.53 4.90 5.03
CA HIS A 93 4.68 4.45 4.24
C HIS A 93 5.94 4.23 5.09
N ALA A 94 5.88 4.50 6.39
CA ALA A 94 7.03 4.50 7.28
C ALA A 94 7.80 3.17 7.32
N TYR A 95 7.10 2.03 7.21
CA TYR A 95 7.65 0.70 7.49
C TYR A 95 7.86 -0.18 6.26
N ARG A 96 7.48 0.27 5.06
CA ARG A 96 7.73 -0.49 3.83
C ARG A 96 9.15 -0.27 3.30
N PRO A 97 9.77 -1.31 2.71
CA PRO A 97 10.89 -1.14 1.80
C PRO A 97 10.50 -0.31 0.59
N VAL A 98 11.34 0.65 0.20
CA VAL A 98 11.08 1.55 -0.93
C VAL A 98 12.30 1.67 -1.83
N ILE A 99 12.08 1.77 -3.14
CA ILE A 99 13.08 2.29 -4.07
C ILE A 99 12.78 3.78 -4.32
N LYS A 100 13.74 4.64 -4.01
CA LYS A 100 13.58 6.10 -4.09
C LYS A 100 14.88 6.82 -4.44
N SER A 101 14.80 8.13 -4.59
CA SER A 101 15.97 9.00 -4.70
C SER A 101 16.57 9.33 -3.34
N ASP A 102 17.69 10.04 -3.34
CA ASP A 102 18.35 10.57 -2.15
C ASP A 102 17.52 11.63 -1.40
N PHE A 103 16.39 12.07 -1.98
CA PHE A 103 15.49 13.03 -1.36
C PHE A 103 15.01 12.56 0.02
N ARG A 104 15.48 13.27 1.05
CA ARG A 104 15.28 12.98 2.48
C ARG A 104 15.79 11.62 2.93
N LEU A 105 16.58 10.90 2.13
CA LEU A 105 17.08 9.58 2.50
C LEU A 105 18.01 9.64 3.71
N GLY A 106 18.70 10.75 3.94
CA GLY A 106 19.43 11.01 5.20
C GLY A 106 20.66 10.14 5.41
N VAL A 107 21.24 9.56 4.36
CA VAL A 107 22.47 8.77 4.43
C VAL A 107 23.65 9.61 3.92
N PRO A 108 24.62 9.98 4.79
CA PRO A 108 25.76 10.80 4.39
C PRO A 108 26.55 10.20 3.23
N GLY A 109 26.84 11.01 2.21
CA GLY A 109 27.64 10.59 1.05
C GLY A 109 26.91 9.75 0.01
N VAL A 110 25.64 9.37 0.26
CA VAL A 110 24.81 8.69 -0.73
C VAL A 110 24.02 9.71 -1.52
N THR A 111 24.16 9.66 -2.85
CA THR A 111 23.42 10.48 -3.80
C THR A 111 22.83 9.61 -4.90
N GLY A 112 21.67 9.96 -5.43
CA GLY A 112 21.04 9.17 -6.49
C GLY A 112 19.61 9.59 -6.79
N LYS A 113 19.16 9.28 -8.00
CA LYS A 113 17.80 9.51 -8.47
C LYS A 113 17.09 8.20 -8.73
N VAL A 114 15.76 8.22 -8.76
CA VAL A 114 15.01 7.15 -9.43
C VAL A 114 15.15 7.33 -10.93
N ASN A 115 15.52 6.27 -11.64
CA ASN A 115 15.45 6.22 -13.10
C ASN A 115 14.48 5.10 -13.50
N ILE A 116 13.46 5.43 -14.30
CA ILE A 116 12.47 4.49 -14.79
C ILE A 116 12.52 4.44 -16.32
N LEU A 117 12.88 3.29 -16.87
CA LEU A 117 12.75 3.03 -18.30
C LEU A 117 11.55 2.11 -18.51
N LYS A 118 10.47 2.64 -19.10
CA LYS A 118 9.37 1.79 -19.57
C LYS A 118 9.86 0.97 -20.77
N THR A 119 9.87 -0.35 -20.63
CA THR A 119 10.30 -1.30 -21.66
C THR A 119 9.13 -1.86 -22.46
N GLY A 120 7.91 -1.79 -21.92
CA GLY A 120 6.72 -2.26 -22.60
C GLY A 120 5.45 -2.14 -21.76
N THR A 121 4.39 -2.79 -22.23
CA THR A 121 3.15 -2.98 -21.49
C THR A 121 2.72 -4.43 -21.64
N VAL A 122 2.46 -5.09 -20.52
CA VAL A 122 2.09 -6.50 -20.41
C VAL A 122 0.85 -6.63 -19.53
N SER A 123 0.26 -7.81 -19.49
CA SER A 123 -0.78 -8.09 -18.50
C SER A 123 -0.16 -8.07 -17.09
N PRO A 124 -0.76 -7.37 -16.11
CA PRO A 124 -0.31 -7.46 -14.74
C PRO A 124 -0.29 -8.92 -14.25
N PRO A 125 0.67 -9.31 -13.40
CA PRO A 125 0.64 -10.60 -12.72
C PRO A 125 -0.69 -10.83 -12.02
N GLN A 126 -1.15 -12.08 -12.03
CA GLN A 126 -2.35 -12.46 -11.29
C GLN A 126 -2.15 -12.23 -9.78
N ASP A 127 -3.21 -11.80 -9.11
CA ASP A 127 -3.20 -11.66 -7.65
C ASP A 127 -2.86 -13.00 -6.99
N VAL A 128 -1.97 -12.98 -6.01
CA VAL A 128 -1.57 -14.18 -5.28
C VAL A 128 -2.73 -14.62 -4.39
N THR A 129 -3.32 -15.78 -4.69
CA THR A 129 -4.36 -16.35 -3.84
C THR A 129 -3.76 -16.81 -2.51
N VAL A 130 -4.25 -16.27 -1.40
CA VAL A 130 -3.76 -16.58 -0.06
C VAL A 130 -4.64 -17.62 0.64
N PRO A 131 -4.10 -18.39 1.61
CA PRO A 131 -4.89 -19.39 2.33
C PRO A 131 -5.97 -18.75 3.21
N ALA A 132 -6.98 -19.54 3.58
CA ALA A 132 -7.97 -19.14 4.58
C ALA A 132 -7.29 -18.81 5.93
N GLY A 133 -7.86 -17.87 6.68
CA GLY A 133 -7.27 -17.42 7.96
C GLY A 133 -6.07 -16.48 7.79
N PHE A 134 -5.92 -15.85 6.63
CA PHE A 134 -4.83 -14.92 6.34
C PHE A 134 -4.77 -13.71 7.31
N GLY A 135 -5.90 -13.15 7.74
CA GLY A 135 -5.91 -11.93 8.55
C GLY A 135 -5.67 -12.18 10.03
N ASN A 136 -4.46 -11.91 10.50
CA ASN A 136 -4.26 -11.67 11.93
C ASN A 136 -3.52 -10.36 12.15
N ALA A 137 -3.97 -9.30 11.46
CA ALA A 137 -3.34 -8.00 11.53
C ALA A 137 -3.59 -7.28 12.87
N SER A 138 -4.64 -7.69 13.62
CA SER A 138 -5.07 -7.08 14.88
C SER A 138 -4.75 -7.90 16.15
N GLY A 139 -4.43 -9.19 16.05
CA GLY A 139 -4.33 -10.11 17.21
C GLY A 139 -3.05 -10.03 18.05
N GLY A 140 -2.14 -9.10 17.78
CA GLY A 140 -1.02 -8.79 18.66
C GLY A 140 0.16 -9.79 18.60
N ALA A 141 1.37 -9.23 18.74
CA ALA A 141 2.69 -9.84 18.79
C ALA A 141 3.38 -10.26 17.46
N VAL A 142 2.67 -10.71 16.42
CA VAL A 142 3.32 -11.13 15.13
C VAL A 142 2.78 -10.34 13.95
N GLN A 143 3.68 -9.82 13.11
CA GLN A 143 3.33 -9.17 11.86
C GLN A 143 2.60 -10.16 10.94
N ALA A 144 1.40 -9.80 10.45
CA ALA A 144 0.60 -10.70 9.64
C ALA A 144 1.20 -10.89 8.23
N ASN A 145 1.65 -12.11 7.95
CA ASN A 145 2.13 -12.56 6.64
C ASN A 145 3.12 -11.61 5.92
N PRO A 146 4.25 -11.24 6.56
CA PRO A 146 5.23 -10.31 5.98
C PRO A 146 5.84 -10.80 4.66
N GLN A 147 5.77 -12.11 4.39
CA GLN A 147 6.22 -12.71 3.14
C GLN A 147 5.39 -12.30 1.90
N TYR A 148 4.26 -11.60 2.07
CA TYR A 148 3.45 -11.03 0.98
C TYR A 148 3.56 -9.49 0.89
N ALA A 149 4.48 -8.87 1.64
CA ALA A 149 4.63 -7.43 1.68
C ALA A 149 4.85 -6.82 0.29
N GLY A 150 3.95 -5.93 -0.13
CA GLY A 150 3.93 -5.26 -1.43
C GLY A 150 3.31 -6.07 -2.56
N ALA A 151 2.93 -7.34 -2.33
CA ALA A 151 2.26 -8.17 -3.33
C ALA A 151 0.79 -7.81 -3.46
N ARG A 152 0.24 -7.99 -4.67
CA ARG A 152 -1.21 -8.07 -4.82
C ARG A 152 -1.69 -9.45 -4.42
N VAL A 153 -2.69 -9.49 -3.55
CA VAL A 153 -3.26 -10.73 -3.02
C VAL A 153 -4.76 -10.81 -3.29
N HIS A 154 -5.26 -12.04 -3.43
CA HIS A 154 -6.68 -12.35 -3.39
C HIS A 154 -6.95 -13.18 -2.14
N ILE A 155 -7.73 -12.64 -1.21
CA ILE A 155 -8.21 -13.32 -0.02
C ILE A 155 -9.54 -13.98 -0.38
N PRO A 156 -9.64 -15.32 -0.46
CA PRO A 156 -10.86 -15.99 -0.88
C PRO A 156 -12.03 -15.77 0.07
N GLY A 157 -13.24 -15.73 -0.50
CA GLY A 157 -14.49 -15.62 0.25
C GLY A 157 -15.08 -16.97 0.68
N PRO A 158 -16.23 -16.94 1.39
CA PRO A 158 -16.97 -15.74 1.76
C PRO A 158 -16.32 -14.98 2.93
N LEU A 159 -16.34 -13.64 2.86
CA LEU A 159 -15.94 -12.76 3.96
C LEU A 159 -17.12 -11.87 4.37
N THR A 160 -17.11 -11.38 5.60
CA THR A 160 -18.14 -10.46 6.13
C THR A 160 -17.42 -9.32 6.83
N LEU A 161 -17.92 -8.09 6.70
CA LEU A 161 -17.43 -6.97 7.51
C LEU A 161 -17.77 -7.23 8.97
N THR A 162 -16.74 -7.40 9.81
CA THR A 162 -16.86 -7.75 11.24
C THR A 162 -16.76 -6.54 12.15
N ASN A 163 -16.02 -5.51 11.73
CA ASN A 163 -15.88 -4.29 12.51
C ASN A 163 -15.72 -3.07 11.58
N PRO A 164 -16.69 -2.13 11.55
CA PRO A 164 -16.56 -0.91 10.75
C PRO A 164 -15.54 0.08 11.33
N ASN A 165 -15.20 -0.02 12.62
CA ASN A 165 -14.31 0.91 13.32
C ASN A 165 -13.18 0.16 14.07
N PRO A 166 -12.30 -0.58 13.38
CA PRO A 166 -11.23 -1.33 14.04
C PRO A 166 -10.22 -0.36 14.66
N THR A 167 -9.94 -0.53 15.95
CA THR A 167 -9.02 0.35 16.70
C THR A 167 -7.67 0.52 16.00
N ALA A 168 -7.14 -0.55 15.38
CA ALA A 168 -5.89 -0.53 14.63
C ALA A 168 -5.87 0.46 13.46
N LEU A 169 -7.02 0.84 12.90
CA LEU A 169 -7.14 1.83 11.82
C LEU A 169 -7.70 3.17 12.29
N ARG A 170 -7.81 3.40 13.61
CA ARG A 170 -8.18 4.72 14.13
C ARG A 170 -7.15 5.74 13.66
N ARG A 171 -7.64 6.87 13.14
CA ARG A 171 -6.75 7.96 12.75
C ARG A 171 -6.17 8.63 13.99
N VAL A 172 -4.86 8.84 13.98
CA VAL A 172 -4.21 9.68 14.99
C VAL A 172 -4.26 11.11 14.50
N ALA A 173 -4.94 11.98 15.25
CA ALA A 173 -5.05 13.41 14.96
C ALA A 173 -4.82 14.21 16.24
N ASN A 174 -4.41 15.47 16.10
CA ASN A 174 -4.29 16.40 17.23
C ASN A 174 -5.63 16.70 17.89
N ASP A 175 -6.73 16.47 17.17
CA ASP A 175 -8.09 16.57 17.69
C ASP A 175 -8.46 15.28 18.46
N PRO A 176 -8.64 15.35 19.79
CA PRO A 176 -8.98 14.18 20.60
C PRO A 176 -10.37 13.60 20.27
N GLU A 177 -11.25 14.41 19.68
CA GLU A 177 -12.62 14.01 19.28
C GLU A 177 -12.66 13.41 17.87
N ASP A 178 -11.51 13.19 17.23
CA ASP A 178 -11.48 12.54 15.93
C ASP A 178 -11.92 11.07 16.05
N THR A 179 -13.08 10.80 15.48
CA THR A 179 -13.72 9.48 15.40
C THR A 179 -13.51 8.81 14.06
N ARG A 180 -12.64 9.36 13.18
CA ARG A 180 -12.40 8.77 11.86
C ARG A 180 -11.48 7.57 11.90
N PHE A 181 -11.77 6.63 11.01
CA PHE A 181 -11.00 5.42 10.76
C PHE A 181 -10.55 5.40 9.30
N ASN A 182 -9.42 4.74 9.03
CA ASN A 182 -8.85 4.59 7.68
C ASN A 182 -9.24 3.24 7.03
N GLY A 183 -10.34 2.63 7.46
CA GLY A 183 -10.78 1.33 6.96
C GLY A 183 -11.69 0.56 7.89
N PHE A 184 -11.85 -0.73 7.60
CA PHE A 184 -12.70 -1.68 8.32
C PHE A 184 -12.02 -3.04 8.47
N GLU A 185 -12.60 -3.93 9.27
CA GLU A 185 -12.18 -5.33 9.41
C GLU A 185 -13.19 -6.26 8.75
N VAL A 186 -12.72 -7.33 8.12
CA VAL A 186 -13.54 -8.45 7.66
C VAL A 186 -13.17 -9.77 8.35
N THR A 187 -14.01 -10.79 8.14
CA THR A 187 -13.87 -12.15 8.67
C THR A 187 -12.43 -12.64 8.66
N GLY A 188 -12.01 -13.18 9.80
CA GLY A 188 -10.66 -13.67 9.99
C GLY A 188 -9.66 -12.53 10.04
N GLY A 189 -9.95 -11.45 10.77
CA GLY A 189 -8.99 -10.44 11.24
C GLY A 189 -8.25 -9.65 10.15
N VAL A 190 -8.80 -9.58 8.95
CA VAL A 190 -8.20 -8.83 7.84
C VAL A 190 -8.60 -7.38 7.96
N LEU A 191 -7.62 -6.50 8.16
CA LEU A 191 -7.80 -5.06 8.10
C LEU A 191 -7.74 -4.60 6.63
N VAL A 192 -8.72 -3.80 6.22
CA VAL A 192 -8.88 -3.30 4.85
C VAL A 192 -8.88 -1.78 4.87
N ASN A 193 -7.91 -1.17 4.19
CA ASN A 193 -7.85 0.28 4.03
C ASN A 193 -8.93 0.76 3.07
N ASP A 194 -9.56 1.90 3.37
CA ASP A 194 -10.64 2.46 2.56
C ASP A 194 -10.30 3.76 1.82
N TYR A 195 -9.05 4.25 1.83
CA TYR A 195 -8.74 5.60 1.29
C TYR A 195 -9.15 5.82 -0.17
N LYS A 196 -9.16 4.76 -0.99
CA LYS A 196 -9.59 4.76 -2.39
C LYS A 196 -11.04 4.37 -2.62
N THR A 197 -11.67 3.80 -1.61
CA THR A 197 -13.01 3.22 -1.70
C THR A 197 -14.04 3.94 -0.81
N TYR A 198 -13.58 4.85 0.05
CA TYR A 198 -14.39 5.67 0.96
C TYR A 198 -14.92 6.94 0.29
N GLY A 199 -16.12 7.36 0.71
CA GLY A 199 -16.75 8.64 0.39
C GLY A 199 -17.66 8.62 -0.84
N GLN A 200 -18.50 9.64 -0.97
CA GLN A 200 -19.28 9.90 -2.19
C GLN A 200 -18.45 10.78 -3.13
N THR A 201 -18.44 10.47 -4.42
CA THR A 201 -17.91 11.40 -5.43
C THR A 201 -18.86 12.60 -5.52
N GLN A 202 -18.47 13.74 -4.94
CA GLN A 202 -19.25 15.00 -5.05
C GLN A 202 -19.32 15.51 -6.51
N ASP A 203 -18.41 15.06 -7.38
CA ASP A 203 -18.22 15.61 -8.73
C ASP A 203 -18.69 14.66 -9.86
N GLY A 204 -19.59 13.72 -9.60
CA GLY A 204 -20.14 12.84 -10.64
C GLY A 204 -19.19 11.75 -11.16
N GLY A 205 -18.07 11.49 -10.47
CA GLY A 205 -17.20 10.34 -10.74
C GLY A 205 -17.83 9.00 -10.31
N THR A 206 -17.18 7.88 -10.65
CA THR A 206 -17.64 6.52 -10.29
C THR A 206 -17.98 6.42 -8.81
N PRO A 207 -19.18 5.95 -8.43
CA PRO A 207 -19.55 5.76 -7.03
C PRO A 207 -18.52 4.91 -6.30
N ARG A 208 -18.05 5.39 -5.14
CA ARG A 208 -17.19 4.58 -4.29
C ARG A 208 -18.04 3.72 -3.36
N CYS A 209 -17.44 2.63 -2.89
CA CYS A 209 -18.08 1.57 -2.15
C CYS A 209 -17.76 1.73 -0.67
N ASP A 210 -18.36 2.74 -0.05
CA ASP A 210 -18.23 3.03 1.38
C ASP A 210 -18.99 1.99 2.22
N TRP A 211 -18.44 0.77 2.25
CA TRP A 211 -19.00 -0.37 3.00
C TRP A 211 -19.01 -0.12 4.51
N ARG A 212 -18.11 0.74 4.99
CA ARG A 212 -18.12 1.18 6.39
C ARG A 212 -19.39 1.95 6.69
N GLY A 213 -19.78 2.90 5.83
CA GLY A 213 -21.03 3.63 5.94
C GLY A 213 -22.24 2.70 6.03
N VAL A 214 -22.34 1.71 5.13
CA VAL A 214 -23.42 0.71 5.12
C VAL A 214 -23.52 -0.04 6.45
N ALA A 215 -22.39 -0.51 6.99
CA ALA A 215 -22.36 -1.22 8.25
C ALA A 215 -22.69 -0.32 9.47
N LEU A 216 -22.26 0.94 9.44
CA LEU A 216 -22.58 1.93 10.49
C LEU A 216 -24.07 2.29 10.52
N ASP A 217 -24.75 2.23 9.39
CA ASP A 217 -26.20 2.42 9.27
C ASP A 217 -27.01 1.18 9.67
N GLY A 218 -26.34 0.14 10.21
CA GLY A 218 -26.96 -1.10 10.69
C GLY A 218 -27.13 -2.19 9.63
N GLY A 219 -26.58 -2.00 8.42
CA GLY A 219 -26.54 -3.01 7.37
C GLY A 219 -25.50 -4.11 7.64
N SER A 220 -25.63 -5.23 6.93
CA SER A 220 -24.55 -6.21 6.78
C SER A 220 -23.71 -5.88 5.55
N VAL A 221 -22.47 -6.35 5.48
CA VAL A 221 -21.71 -6.34 4.22
C VAL A 221 -21.01 -7.68 4.09
N SER A 222 -21.26 -8.38 2.98
CA SER A 222 -20.60 -9.65 2.66
C SER A 222 -19.85 -9.56 1.34
N PHE A 223 -18.75 -10.30 1.23
CA PHE A 223 -17.93 -10.45 0.02
C PHE A 223 -17.91 -11.93 -0.36
N PRO A 224 -18.86 -12.41 -1.17
CA PRO A 224 -19.00 -13.84 -1.49
C PRO A 224 -17.77 -14.43 -2.17
N ASN A 225 -17.13 -13.64 -3.03
CA ASN A 225 -15.94 -14.04 -3.80
C ASN A 225 -14.62 -13.60 -3.12
N GLY A 226 -14.70 -13.01 -1.92
CA GLY A 226 -13.56 -12.46 -1.21
C GLY A 226 -13.16 -11.07 -1.67
N ILE A 227 -11.94 -10.65 -1.32
CA ILE A 227 -11.42 -9.30 -1.57
C ILE A 227 -9.99 -9.35 -2.11
N ARG A 228 -9.59 -8.30 -2.83
CA ARG A 228 -8.26 -8.18 -3.43
C ARG A 228 -7.61 -6.85 -3.06
N GLY A 229 -6.33 -6.72 -3.34
CA GLY A 229 -5.58 -5.49 -3.14
C GLY A 229 -4.12 -5.75 -2.84
N VAL A 230 -3.38 -4.69 -2.53
CA VAL A 230 -1.97 -4.83 -2.13
C VAL A 230 -1.90 -5.14 -0.64
N TRP A 231 -1.18 -6.19 -0.25
CA TRP A 231 -0.87 -6.47 1.14
C TRP A 231 0.38 -5.68 1.55
N ASP A 232 0.24 -4.62 2.34
CA ASP A 232 1.37 -3.77 2.68
C ASP A 232 1.25 -3.23 4.11
N THR A 233 2.36 -2.69 4.58
CA THR A 233 2.51 -2.08 5.89
C THR A 233 1.54 -0.92 6.07
N TYR A 234 1.03 -0.80 7.30
CA TYR A 234 0.28 0.32 7.81
C TYR A 234 0.84 0.74 9.15
N SER A 235 0.97 2.04 9.33
CA SER A 235 1.25 2.66 10.61
C SER A 235 0.60 4.03 10.66
N THR A 236 0.42 4.55 11.86
CA THR A 236 -0.02 5.93 12.10
C THR A 236 1.16 6.85 12.45
N ALA A 237 2.40 6.47 12.11
CA ALA A 237 3.59 7.25 12.44
C ALA A 237 3.52 8.66 11.82
N TYR A 238 3.60 9.69 12.66
CA TYR A 238 3.96 11.03 12.20
C TYR A 238 5.01 11.57 13.17
N GLN A 239 6.26 11.63 12.70
CA GLN A 239 7.43 12.25 13.35
C GLN A 239 7.90 11.66 14.70
N ASP A 240 7.06 10.93 15.44
CA ASP A 240 7.44 10.15 16.62
C ASP A 240 7.05 8.69 16.39
N ALA A 241 8.01 7.77 16.54
CA ALA A 241 7.92 6.35 16.18
C ALA A 241 6.51 5.77 16.36
N GLY A 242 5.78 5.62 15.24
CA GLY A 242 4.37 5.31 15.28
C GLY A 242 4.11 3.92 15.84
N VAL A 243 3.03 3.79 16.60
CA VAL A 243 2.47 2.52 17.09
C VAL A 243 1.08 2.36 16.47
N VAL A 244 0.75 1.15 16.02
CA VAL A 244 -0.60 0.82 15.56
C VAL A 244 -1.56 0.97 16.75
N PRO A 245 -2.58 1.84 16.66
CA PRO A 245 -3.43 2.14 17.81
C PRO A 245 -4.06 0.87 18.40
N GLY A 246 -4.08 0.79 19.73
CA GLY A 246 -4.58 -0.38 20.46
C GLY A 246 -3.60 -1.57 20.53
N THR A 247 -2.36 -1.42 20.05
CA THR A 247 -1.33 -2.45 20.09
C THR A 247 0.01 -1.89 20.59
N SER A 248 1.04 -2.75 20.73
CA SER A 248 2.44 -2.34 20.92
C SER A 248 3.27 -2.45 19.63
N ALA A 249 2.65 -2.82 18.50
CA ALA A 249 3.34 -3.02 17.25
C ALA A 249 3.60 -1.68 16.55
N GLN A 250 4.80 -1.50 16.04
CA GLN A 250 5.19 -0.30 15.30
C GLN A 250 4.44 -0.15 13.96
N TYR A 251 4.10 -1.27 13.35
CA TYR A 251 3.28 -1.37 12.16
C TYR A 251 2.55 -2.71 12.12
N THR A 252 1.55 -2.80 11.26
CA THR A 252 0.88 -4.05 10.89
C THR A 252 0.78 -4.14 9.38
N TYR A 253 0.30 -5.26 8.85
CA TYR A 253 -0.01 -5.41 7.43
C TYR A 253 -1.50 -5.37 7.22
N ILE A 254 -1.94 -4.63 6.21
CA ILE A 254 -3.34 -4.48 5.85
C ILE A 254 -3.50 -4.61 4.33
N LEU A 255 -4.73 -4.82 3.89
CA LEU A 255 -5.07 -4.83 2.48
C LEU A 255 -5.36 -3.41 2.00
N TYR A 256 -4.79 -3.02 0.86
CA TYR A 256 -5.07 -1.77 0.16
C TYR A 256 -5.77 -2.08 -1.18
N PRO A 257 -7.11 -2.14 -1.21
CA PRO A 257 -7.90 -2.15 -2.44
C PRO A 257 -7.58 -0.93 -3.32
N GLN A 258 -7.53 -1.14 -4.62
CA GLN A 258 -7.28 -0.09 -5.61
C GLN A 258 -8.58 0.49 -6.18
N ASP A 259 -9.66 -0.29 -6.22
CA ASP A 259 -10.96 0.15 -6.68
C ASP A 259 -12.11 -0.76 -6.18
N CYS A 260 -13.34 -0.34 -6.39
CA CYS A 260 -14.52 -1.09 -5.96
C CYS A 260 -14.93 -2.23 -6.91
N ALA A 261 -14.70 -2.06 -8.20
CA ALA A 261 -15.21 -2.93 -9.25
C ALA A 261 -14.44 -4.25 -9.34
N THR A 262 -13.16 -4.23 -8.98
CA THR A 262 -12.23 -5.35 -9.04
C THR A 262 -11.93 -5.86 -7.64
N ASP A 263 -11.53 -4.96 -6.73
CA ASP A 263 -10.92 -5.38 -5.47
C ASP A 263 -11.92 -5.64 -4.35
N LEU A 264 -13.07 -4.97 -4.39
CA LEU A 264 -14.18 -5.16 -3.46
C LEU A 264 -15.46 -5.60 -4.18
N SER A 265 -15.28 -6.28 -5.31
CA SER A 265 -16.35 -6.68 -6.21
C SER A 265 -17.33 -7.67 -5.57
N GLY A 266 -18.61 -7.55 -5.95
CA GLY A 266 -19.65 -8.47 -5.50
C GLY A 266 -20.06 -8.29 -4.05
N ALA A 267 -19.67 -7.20 -3.37
CA ALA A 267 -20.20 -6.91 -2.05
C ALA A 267 -21.71 -6.66 -2.10
N SER A 268 -22.44 -7.28 -1.18
CA SER A 268 -23.87 -7.06 -1.00
C SER A 268 -24.16 -6.55 0.41
N PRO A 269 -25.06 -5.55 0.55
CA PRO A 269 -25.63 -5.22 1.85
C PRO A 269 -26.44 -6.40 2.43
#